data_AF-A0A9D6V4W9-F1
#
_entry.id   AF-A0A9D6V4W9-F1
#
_cell.length_a   1.000
_cell.length_b   1.000
_cell.length_c   1.000
_cell.angle_alpha   90.00
_cell.angle_beta   90.00
_cell.angle_gamma   90.00
#
_symmetry.space_group_name_H-M   'P 1'
#
loop_
_entity.id
_entity.type
_entity.pdbx_description
1 polymer ?
#
loop_
_entity_poly.entity_id
_entity_poly.type
_entity_poly.pdbx_seq_one_letter_code
_entity_poly.pdbx_strand_id
1 'polypeptide(L)'
;AFGGLPGLINLAPETLDASKDTQEDPGLPNTEAVISALSGAVTVDYFLPGCPPTQGLLWAALQSLLCEGEAPSRISFAISRLPEAMGLSVSSGLLPPSGSVFGGEKAVCASCSRVKEEKKFSAFQRAYQINPDSGRCLLEQGLICQGLATREGCGGVCTAVGVGCRGCFGKPEAVFDPGGKMVSAISSTFDSADASEIEEISSKFVDLSGTFYRYTLPAQCALMSASVEE
;
A
#
# COMPACT_ATOMS: atom_id res chain seq x y z
N ALA A 1 -5.50 -7.32 -5.47
CA ALA A 1 -6.06 -6.02 -5.01
C ALA A 1 -5.56 -4.85 -5.85
N PHE A 2 -4.24 -4.60 -5.94
CA PHE A 2 -3.73 -3.33 -6.51
C PHE A 2 -2.71 -3.48 -7.66
N GLY A 3 -2.57 -4.68 -8.23
CA GLY A 3 -1.54 -5.03 -9.22
C GLY A 3 -0.22 -5.50 -8.60
N GLY A 4 0.27 -4.82 -7.54
CA GLY A 4 1.44 -5.26 -6.80
C GLY A 4 2.78 -4.95 -7.49
N LEU A 5 3.85 -5.61 -7.02
CA LEU A 5 5.22 -5.43 -7.53
C LEU A 5 5.36 -5.60 -9.05
N PRO A 6 4.75 -6.62 -9.68
CA PRO A 6 4.83 -6.78 -11.13
C PRO A 6 4.38 -5.52 -11.87
N GLY A 7 3.40 -4.79 -11.32
CA GLY A 7 2.85 -3.59 -11.89
C GLY A 7 3.86 -2.48 -12.21
N LEU A 8 5.03 -2.46 -11.57
CA LEU A 8 6.11 -1.51 -11.89
C LEU A 8 6.60 -1.61 -13.33
N ILE A 9 6.37 -2.75 -13.99
CA ILE A 9 6.71 -2.94 -15.40
C ILE A 9 6.00 -1.95 -16.32
N ASN A 10 4.85 -1.42 -15.90
CA ASN A 10 4.12 -0.41 -16.64
C ASN A 10 4.88 0.93 -16.79
N LEU A 11 5.97 1.14 -16.03
CA LEU A 11 6.85 2.30 -16.19
C LEU A 11 7.84 2.15 -17.35
N ALA A 12 8.05 0.93 -17.84
CA ALA A 12 9.00 0.59 -18.91
C ALA A 12 8.47 -0.60 -19.74
N PRO A 13 7.31 -0.44 -20.41
CA PRO A 13 6.65 -1.54 -21.14
C PRO A 13 7.54 -2.15 -22.24
N GLU A 14 8.47 -1.39 -22.80
CA GLU A 14 9.48 -1.87 -23.77
C GLU A 14 10.40 -2.97 -23.23
N THR A 15 10.50 -3.12 -21.89
CA THR A 15 11.26 -4.21 -21.28
C THR A 15 10.51 -5.55 -21.31
N LEU A 16 9.20 -5.54 -21.59
CA LEU A 16 8.37 -6.73 -21.80
C LEU A 16 8.40 -7.24 -23.23
N ASP A 17 9.29 -6.74 -24.10
CA ASP A 17 9.51 -7.30 -25.44
C ASP A 17 9.98 -8.77 -25.35
N ALA A 18 9.01 -9.66 -25.13
CA ALA A 18 9.10 -11.12 -25.20
C ALA A 18 9.52 -11.59 -26.60
N SER A 19 9.51 -10.67 -27.58
CA SER A 19 10.03 -10.86 -28.94
C SER A 19 11.52 -11.21 -28.98
N LYS A 20 12.28 -11.02 -27.89
CA LYS A 20 13.72 -11.35 -27.85
C LYS A 20 14.09 -12.67 -27.19
N ASP A 21 13.21 -13.30 -26.40
CA ASP A 21 13.62 -14.47 -25.60
C ASP A 21 12.62 -15.64 -25.53
N THR A 22 11.44 -15.53 -26.15
CA THR A 22 10.49 -16.65 -26.22
C THR A 22 10.12 -16.96 -27.65
N GLN A 23 10.64 -18.08 -28.14
CA GLN A 23 9.96 -18.87 -29.15
C GLN A 23 8.51 -19.03 -28.69
N GLU A 24 7.52 -18.55 -29.45
CA GLU A 24 6.10 -18.64 -29.09
C GLU A 24 5.76 -20.10 -28.78
N ASP A 25 5.61 -20.43 -27.49
CA ASP A 25 5.17 -21.74 -27.05
C ASP A 25 3.65 -21.80 -27.27
N PRO A 26 3.13 -22.65 -28.17
CA PRO A 26 1.70 -22.72 -28.46
C PRO A 26 0.85 -23.15 -27.25
N GLY A 27 1.46 -23.60 -26.15
CA GLY A 27 0.78 -23.91 -24.89
C GLY A 27 0.64 -22.75 -23.89
N LEU A 28 1.29 -21.61 -24.12
CA LEU A 28 1.29 -20.48 -23.18
C LEU A 28 0.42 -19.31 -23.67
N PRO A 29 -0.32 -18.63 -22.77
CA PRO A 29 -1.06 -17.44 -23.13
C PRO A 29 -0.11 -16.27 -23.45
N ASN A 30 -0.54 -15.40 -24.35
CA ASN A 30 0.14 -14.14 -24.61
C ASN A 30 0.08 -13.22 -23.39
N THR A 31 1.11 -12.41 -23.21
CA THR A 31 1.14 -11.37 -22.17
C THR A 31 0.35 -10.14 -22.63
N GLU A 32 -0.40 -9.54 -21.71
CA GLU A 32 -1.03 -8.24 -21.93
C GLU A 32 0.01 -7.11 -21.96
N ALA A 33 -0.33 -6.00 -22.62
CA ALA A 33 0.56 -4.85 -22.75
C ALA A 33 0.84 -4.13 -21.40
N VAL A 34 -0.11 -4.20 -20.47
CA VAL A 34 -0.01 -3.57 -19.15
C VAL A 34 -0.58 -4.48 -18.08
N ILE A 35 0.02 -4.41 -16.89
CA ILE A 35 -0.55 -5.06 -15.71
C ILE A 35 -1.62 -4.15 -15.15
N SER A 36 -2.80 -4.70 -14.91
CA SER A 36 -3.93 -4.02 -14.28
C SER A 36 -4.28 -4.66 -12.93
N ALA A 37 -4.96 -3.90 -12.07
CA ALA A 37 -5.61 -4.49 -10.90
C ALA A 37 -6.82 -5.32 -11.33
N LEU A 38 -7.13 -6.41 -10.62
CA LEU A 38 -8.27 -7.29 -10.93
C LEU A 38 -9.60 -6.54 -11.07
N SER A 39 -9.81 -5.50 -10.26
CA SER A 39 -11.01 -4.64 -10.32
C SER A 39 -11.14 -3.83 -11.60
N GLY A 40 -10.08 -3.71 -12.40
CA GLY A 40 -10.12 -3.12 -13.73
C GLY A 40 -10.62 -4.10 -14.81
N ALA A 41 -10.59 -5.41 -14.55
CA ALA A 41 -11.02 -6.43 -15.50
C ALA A 41 -12.39 -7.03 -15.13
N VAL A 42 -12.69 -7.18 -13.84
CA VAL A 42 -13.95 -7.75 -13.34
C VAL A 42 -14.48 -6.98 -12.14
N THR A 43 -15.78 -7.10 -11.87
CA THR A 43 -16.37 -6.58 -10.63
C THR A 43 -15.86 -7.40 -9.45
N VAL A 44 -15.37 -6.73 -8.40
CA VAL A 44 -14.80 -7.35 -7.21
C VAL A 44 -15.58 -6.90 -5.98
N ASP A 45 -16.20 -7.86 -5.29
CA ASP A 45 -17.01 -7.57 -4.10
C ASP A 45 -16.17 -7.26 -2.86
N TYR A 46 -15.02 -7.90 -2.71
CA TYR A 46 -14.22 -7.81 -1.50
C TYR A 46 -12.73 -7.72 -1.78
N PHE A 47 -12.02 -6.91 -1.01
CA PHE A 47 -10.58 -6.76 -1.11
C PHE A 47 -9.89 -7.23 0.16
N LEU A 48 -8.93 -8.13 0.00
CA LEU A 48 -8.02 -8.56 1.06
C LEU A 48 -6.61 -7.98 0.78
N PRO A 49 -6.22 -6.86 1.41
CA PRO A 49 -4.94 -6.19 1.20
C PRO A 49 -3.78 -6.92 1.89
N GLY A 50 -2.58 -6.71 1.34
CA GLY A 50 -1.31 -7.22 1.87
C GLY A 50 -0.52 -8.03 0.84
N CYS A 51 0.80 -8.05 1.01
CA CYS A 51 1.72 -8.78 0.14
C CYS A 51 2.70 -9.63 1.00
N PRO A 52 2.25 -10.76 1.56
CA PRO A 52 0.87 -11.28 1.56
C PRO A 52 -0.03 -10.65 2.65
N PRO A 53 -1.35 -10.87 2.63
CA PRO A 53 -2.23 -10.55 3.76
C PRO A 53 -1.80 -11.30 5.02
N THR A 54 -2.10 -10.74 6.19
CA THR A 54 -1.78 -11.41 7.46
C THR A 54 -2.70 -12.60 7.68
N GLN A 55 -2.22 -13.64 8.37
CA GLN A 55 -3.02 -14.83 8.67
C GLN A 55 -4.30 -14.49 9.43
N GLY A 56 -4.22 -13.58 10.41
CA GLY A 56 -5.38 -13.14 11.18
C GLY A 56 -6.44 -12.45 10.32
N LEU A 57 -6.01 -11.65 9.34
CA LEU A 57 -6.91 -10.95 8.43
C LEU A 57 -7.54 -11.89 7.40
N LEU A 58 -6.74 -12.83 6.86
CA LEU A 58 -7.24 -13.89 5.99
C LEU A 58 -8.30 -14.74 6.70
N TRP A 59 -8.04 -15.15 7.95
CA TRP A 59 -8.98 -15.93 8.73
C TRP A 59 -10.24 -15.14 9.08
N ALA A 60 -10.10 -13.87 9.46
CA ALA A 60 -11.24 -12.99 9.70
C ALA A 60 -12.11 -12.83 8.45
N ALA A 61 -11.50 -12.70 7.27
CA ALA A 61 -12.24 -12.61 6.01
C ALA A 61 -13.01 -13.90 5.70
N LEU A 62 -12.35 -15.06 5.79
CA LEU A 62 -12.99 -16.35 5.57
C LEU A 62 -14.14 -16.59 6.55
N GLN A 63 -13.94 -16.32 7.84
CA GLN A 63 -14.99 -16.47 8.84
C GLN A 63 -16.18 -15.54 8.59
N SER A 64 -15.91 -14.29 8.18
CA SER A 64 -16.97 -13.31 7.90
C SER A 64 -17.84 -13.71 6.71
N LEU A 65 -17.22 -14.31 5.69
CA LEU A 65 -17.90 -14.71 4.45
C LEU A 65 -18.55 -16.09 4.53
N LEU A 66 -17.97 -17.02 5.29
CA LEU A 66 -18.46 -18.42 5.35
C LEU A 66 -19.42 -18.68 6.50
N CYS A 67 -19.40 -17.88 7.57
CA CYS A 67 -20.18 -18.19 8.76
C CYS A 67 -21.50 -17.44 8.86
N GLU A 68 -21.82 -16.45 8.00
CA GLU A 68 -23.13 -15.76 7.88
C GLU A 68 -23.88 -15.47 9.22
N GLY A 69 -23.16 -15.24 10.33
CA GLY A 69 -23.76 -15.09 11.66
C GLY A 69 -24.18 -16.38 12.39
N GLU A 70 -24.06 -17.55 11.78
CA GLU A 70 -24.52 -18.85 12.31
C GLU A 70 -23.72 -19.37 13.53
N ALA A 71 -22.64 -18.69 13.94
CA ALA A 71 -21.89 -19.07 15.13
C ALA A 71 -21.15 -17.88 15.80
N PRO A 72 -21.77 -17.20 16.77
CA PRO A 72 -21.18 -16.05 17.47
C PRO A 72 -19.81 -16.34 18.11
N SER A 73 -19.62 -17.56 18.64
CA SER A 73 -18.35 -18.00 19.23
C SER A 73 -17.22 -18.11 18.19
N ARG A 74 -17.55 -18.46 16.94
CA ARG A 74 -16.58 -18.55 15.83
C ARG A 74 -16.24 -17.19 15.24
N ILE A 75 -17.15 -16.22 15.34
CA ILE A 75 -17.06 -14.91 14.69
C ILE A 75 -16.42 -13.84 15.61
N SER A 76 -16.40 -14.06 16.92
CA SER A 76 -15.78 -13.14 17.90
C SER A 76 -14.34 -12.72 17.55
N PHE A 77 -13.53 -13.68 17.07
CA PHE A 77 -12.19 -13.41 16.59
C PHE A 77 -12.20 -12.50 15.37
N ALA A 78 -13.01 -12.81 14.35
CA ALA A 78 -13.12 -12.00 13.14
C ALA A 78 -13.51 -10.55 13.48
N ILE A 79 -14.61 -10.34 14.20
CA ILE A 79 -15.13 -8.99 14.54
C ILE A 79 -14.05 -8.09 15.13
N SER A 80 -13.26 -8.60 16.07
CA SER A 80 -12.21 -7.81 16.73
C SER A 80 -11.04 -7.38 15.83
N ARG A 81 -10.97 -7.88 14.59
CA ARG A 81 -9.93 -7.54 13.59
C ARG A 81 -10.50 -6.80 12.38
N LEU A 82 -11.82 -6.60 12.32
CA LEU A 82 -12.49 -5.90 11.23
C LEU A 82 -12.70 -4.42 11.59
N PRO A 83 -12.86 -3.56 10.57
CA PRO A 83 -13.42 -2.22 10.75
C PRO A 83 -14.77 -2.29 11.46
N GLU A 84 -15.10 -1.26 12.24
CA GLU A 84 -16.30 -1.23 13.09
C GLU A 84 -17.59 -1.48 12.29
N ALA A 85 -17.76 -0.81 11.15
CA ALA A 85 -18.92 -0.98 10.28
C ALA A 85 -19.06 -2.43 9.78
N MET A 86 -17.94 -3.07 9.42
CA MET A 86 -17.93 -4.46 8.97
C MET A 86 -18.17 -5.43 10.12
N GLY A 87 -17.58 -5.17 11.29
CA GLY A 87 -17.81 -5.95 12.50
C GLY A 87 -19.28 -5.96 12.91
N LEU A 88 -19.96 -4.81 12.82
CA LEU A 88 -21.40 -4.69 13.07
C LEU A 88 -22.22 -5.52 12.07
N SER A 89 -21.93 -5.37 10.77
CA SER A 89 -22.58 -6.14 9.69
C SER A 89 -22.45 -7.65 9.93
N VAL A 90 -21.23 -8.15 10.13
CA VAL A 90 -20.95 -9.56 10.36
C VAL A 90 -21.59 -10.06 11.67
N SER A 91 -21.60 -9.24 12.73
CA SER A 91 -22.24 -9.60 14.01
C SER A 91 -23.76 -9.75 13.91
N SER A 92 -24.39 -9.05 12.96
CA SER A 92 -25.82 -9.13 12.68
C SER A 92 -26.20 -10.28 11.73
N GLY A 93 -25.24 -11.12 11.34
CA GLY A 93 -25.43 -12.20 10.37
C GLY A 93 -25.60 -11.72 8.93
N LEU A 94 -25.23 -10.46 8.66
CA LEU A 94 -25.19 -9.91 7.31
C LEU A 94 -23.78 -10.06 6.75
N LEU A 95 -23.69 -10.33 5.45
CA LEU A 95 -22.42 -10.26 4.74
C LEU A 95 -21.88 -8.82 4.75
N PRO A 96 -20.56 -8.63 4.78
CA PRO A 96 -19.96 -7.32 4.58
C PRO A 96 -20.50 -6.64 3.31
N PRO A 97 -20.66 -5.30 3.29
CA PRO A 97 -21.07 -4.61 2.09
C PRO A 97 -20.13 -4.88 0.90
N SER A 98 -20.65 -5.05 -0.32
CA SER A 98 -19.82 -5.13 -1.53
C SER A 98 -18.97 -3.86 -1.67
N GLY A 99 -17.73 -4.03 -2.15
CA GLY A 99 -16.66 -3.02 -2.14
C GLY A 99 -15.84 -2.99 -0.84
N SER A 100 -16.19 -3.78 0.17
CA SER A 100 -15.50 -3.79 1.46
C SER A 100 -14.03 -4.20 1.35
N VAL A 101 -13.17 -3.51 2.10
CA VAL A 101 -11.74 -3.83 2.23
C VAL A 101 -11.50 -4.40 3.63
N PHE A 102 -11.04 -5.66 3.69
CA PHE A 102 -10.68 -6.32 4.94
C PHE A 102 -9.37 -5.71 5.47
N GLY A 103 -9.47 -4.74 6.37
CA GLY A 103 -8.32 -4.05 6.98
C GLY A 103 -8.74 -2.69 7.51
N GLY A 104 -7.96 -2.08 8.40
CA GLY A 104 -8.37 -0.81 9.02
C GLY A 104 -8.52 0.31 7.99
N GLU A 105 -9.30 1.34 8.31
CA GLU A 105 -9.59 2.46 7.39
C GLU A 105 -8.51 3.54 7.41
N LYS A 106 -7.75 3.57 8.50
CA LYS A 106 -6.72 4.57 8.77
C LYS A 106 -5.35 4.16 8.21
N ALA A 107 -4.44 5.12 8.25
CA ALA A 107 -3.05 4.89 7.90
C ALA A 107 -2.34 3.99 8.93
N VAL A 108 -1.31 3.24 8.53
CA VAL A 108 -0.46 2.41 9.42
C VAL A 108 0.07 3.20 10.61
N CYS A 109 0.22 4.51 10.50
CA CYS A 109 0.56 5.38 11.61
C CYS A 109 -0.33 5.21 12.85
N ALA A 110 -1.60 4.79 12.70
CA ALA A 110 -2.55 4.56 13.79
C ALA A 110 -2.22 3.33 14.64
N SER A 111 -1.65 2.29 14.04
CA SER A 111 -1.20 1.06 14.71
C SER A 111 0.32 0.95 14.85
N CYS A 112 1.07 1.97 14.41
CA CYS A 112 2.53 2.01 14.50
C CYS A 112 2.99 2.34 15.91
N SER A 113 3.84 1.48 16.48
CA SER A 113 4.39 1.58 17.84
C SER A 113 5.40 2.72 18.05
N ARG A 114 5.91 3.35 16.97
CA ARG A 114 6.89 4.44 17.07
C ARG A 114 6.24 5.76 17.51
N VAL A 115 6.96 6.51 18.35
CA VAL A 115 6.58 7.84 18.85
C VAL A 115 6.76 8.87 17.74
N LYS A 116 5.79 9.78 17.61
CA LYS A 116 5.72 10.80 16.56
C LYS A 116 5.62 12.16 17.26
N GLU A 117 6.49 13.09 16.90
CA GLU A 117 6.59 14.42 17.49
C GLU A 117 6.22 15.49 16.44
N GLU A 118 7.16 16.37 16.08
CA GLU A 118 6.94 17.55 15.25
C GLU A 118 6.78 17.27 13.74
N LYS A 119 6.80 16.01 13.28
CA LYS A 119 6.70 15.64 11.85
C LYS A 119 7.49 16.58 10.93
N LYS A 120 8.76 16.78 11.24
CA LYS A 120 9.72 17.49 10.40
C LYS A 120 11.00 16.69 10.31
N PHE A 121 11.70 16.79 9.18
CA PHE A 121 13.06 16.25 9.05
C PHE A 121 13.94 17.24 8.29
N SER A 122 15.22 17.29 8.67
CA SER A 122 16.23 18.19 8.09
C SER A 122 16.93 17.58 6.88
N ALA A 123 17.06 16.26 6.82
CA ALA A 123 17.75 15.59 5.72
C ALA A 123 17.11 14.25 5.37
N PHE A 124 17.10 13.95 4.08
CA PHE A 124 16.75 12.64 3.55
C PHE A 124 17.92 11.66 3.67
N GLN A 125 17.63 10.45 4.13
CA GLN A 125 18.58 9.34 4.20
C GLN A 125 17.99 8.07 3.59
N ARG A 126 18.82 7.29 2.89
CA ARG A 126 18.49 5.94 2.45
C ARG A 126 18.72 4.95 3.59
N ALA A 127 18.01 3.83 3.55
CA ALA A 127 18.00 2.85 4.64
C ALA A 127 19.39 2.31 5.04
N TYR A 128 20.37 2.32 4.13
CA TYR A 128 21.74 1.88 4.42
C TYR A 128 22.66 2.99 4.96
N GLN A 129 22.21 4.25 4.95
CA GLN A 129 23.02 5.41 5.36
C GLN A 129 22.91 5.70 6.85
N ILE A 130 21.87 5.19 7.52
CA ILE A 130 21.56 5.49 8.91
C ILE A 130 21.12 4.22 9.64
N ASN A 131 21.53 4.09 10.89
CA ASN A 131 20.94 3.14 11.82
C ASN A 131 19.85 3.87 12.64
N PRO A 132 18.56 3.64 12.37
CA PRO A 132 17.50 4.44 12.98
C PRO A 132 17.30 4.10 14.46
N ASP A 133 16.94 5.11 15.23
CA ASP A 133 16.51 4.94 16.62
C ASP A 133 15.25 4.07 16.67
N SER A 134 15.23 3.12 17.60
CA SER A 134 14.20 2.07 17.69
C SER A 134 12.81 2.60 18.09
N GLY A 135 12.73 3.74 18.79
CA GLY A 135 11.47 4.29 19.31
C GLY A 135 10.87 5.46 18.52
N ARG A 136 11.69 6.28 17.85
CA ARG A 136 11.25 7.51 17.18
C ARG A 136 10.69 7.22 15.78
N CYS A 137 9.79 8.06 15.26
CA CYS A 137 9.24 7.91 13.91
C CYS A 137 10.36 7.85 12.86
N LEU A 138 10.31 6.87 11.95
CA LEU A 138 11.32 6.73 10.89
C LEU A 138 11.28 7.90 9.90
N LEU A 139 10.08 8.44 9.62
CA LEU A 139 9.93 9.58 8.71
C LEU A 139 10.58 10.84 9.29
N GLU A 140 10.44 11.07 10.59
CA GLU A 140 11.06 12.19 11.32
C GLU A 140 12.59 12.05 11.44
N GLN A 141 13.11 10.84 11.21
CA GLN A 141 14.55 10.57 11.14
C GLN A 141 15.11 10.67 9.71
N GLY A 142 14.29 11.11 8.74
CA GLY A 142 14.72 11.28 7.35
C GLY A 142 14.62 10.04 6.47
N LEU A 143 14.02 8.94 6.96
CA LEU A 143 13.82 7.72 6.18
C LEU A 143 12.46 7.71 5.48
N ILE A 144 12.40 7.20 4.25
CA ILE A 144 11.11 6.95 3.58
C ILE A 144 10.33 5.91 4.35
N CYS A 145 9.19 6.33 4.89
CA CYS A 145 8.21 5.45 5.48
C CYS A 145 6.83 5.77 4.91
N GLN A 146 6.27 4.86 4.12
CA GLN A 146 4.96 5.07 3.48
C GLN A 146 3.78 4.86 4.44
N GLY A 147 4.03 4.68 5.74
CA GLY A 147 3.01 4.32 6.71
C GLY A 147 1.89 5.36 6.82
N LEU A 148 2.16 6.61 6.47
CA LEU A 148 1.17 7.69 6.44
C LEU A 148 0.19 7.60 5.26
N ALA A 149 0.58 6.91 4.19
CA ALA A 149 -0.20 6.74 2.96
C ALA A 149 -0.59 5.26 2.73
N THR A 150 -0.34 4.39 3.70
CA THR A 150 -0.61 2.95 3.62
C THR A 150 -1.71 2.59 4.61
N ARG A 151 -2.65 1.76 4.20
CA ARG A 151 -3.72 1.21 5.03
C ARG A 151 -3.18 0.37 6.19
N GLU A 152 -3.77 0.51 7.36
CA GLU A 152 -3.43 -0.33 8.50
C GLU A 152 -4.01 -1.76 8.44
N GLY A 153 -3.58 -2.62 9.36
CA GLY A 153 -3.97 -4.04 9.41
C GLY A 153 -2.77 -4.99 9.48
N CYS A 154 -1.58 -4.51 9.11
CA CYS A 154 -0.33 -5.25 9.28
C CYS A 154 0.32 -5.07 10.65
N GLY A 155 -0.19 -4.14 11.48
CA GLY A 155 0.39 -3.83 12.80
C GLY A 155 1.74 -3.13 12.77
N GLY A 156 2.17 -2.60 11.61
CA GLY A 156 3.45 -1.88 11.51
C GLY A 156 4.69 -2.78 11.66
N VAL A 157 4.60 -4.06 11.27
CA VAL A 157 5.69 -5.05 11.42
C VAL A 157 7.03 -4.59 10.84
N CYS A 158 7.03 -3.88 9.70
CA CYS A 158 8.27 -3.34 9.13
C CYS A 158 8.90 -2.28 10.05
N THR A 159 8.07 -1.37 10.55
CA THR A 159 8.53 -0.26 11.39
C THR A 159 9.01 -0.74 12.76
N ALA A 160 8.47 -1.86 13.24
CA ALA A 160 8.91 -2.52 14.47
C ALA A 160 10.35 -3.04 14.38
N VAL A 161 10.83 -3.39 13.18
CA VAL A 161 12.20 -3.88 12.93
C VAL A 161 13.12 -2.83 12.31
N GLY A 162 12.77 -1.55 12.39
CA GLY A 162 13.63 -0.46 11.90
C GLY A 162 13.52 -0.15 10.41
N VAL A 163 12.58 -0.76 9.68
CA VAL A 163 12.42 -0.55 8.24
C VAL A 163 11.18 0.27 7.95
N GLY A 164 11.33 1.28 7.08
CA GLY A 164 10.21 2.10 6.63
C GLY A 164 9.11 1.25 5.96
N CYS A 165 7.85 1.59 6.22
CA CYS A 165 6.72 0.94 5.57
C CYS A 165 6.83 1.06 4.04
N ARG A 166 6.49 -0.03 3.34
CA ARG A 166 6.68 -0.17 1.89
C ARG A 166 5.40 0.00 1.07
N GLY A 167 4.24 0.25 1.67
CA GLY A 167 2.99 0.46 0.92
C GLY A 167 2.20 -0.79 0.54
N CYS A 168 2.56 -1.98 1.02
CA CYS A 168 2.00 -3.23 0.49
C CYS A 168 0.51 -3.48 0.81
N PHE A 169 -0.06 -2.78 1.79
CA PHE A 169 -1.49 -2.86 2.12
C PHE A 169 -2.37 -1.92 1.27
N GLY A 170 -1.77 -1.15 0.35
CA GLY A 170 -2.47 -0.18 -0.47
C GLY A 170 -2.91 1.05 0.33
N LYS A 171 -3.77 1.87 -0.27
CA LYS A 171 -4.18 3.17 0.29
C LYS A 171 -5.23 3.04 1.41
N PRO A 172 -5.16 3.88 2.47
CA PRO A 172 -6.27 4.05 3.40
C PRO A 172 -7.43 4.78 2.71
N GLU A 173 -8.60 4.82 3.35
CA GLU A 173 -9.83 5.33 2.72
C GLU A 173 -9.75 6.82 2.37
N ALA A 174 -9.23 7.63 3.30
CA ALA A 174 -9.06 9.07 3.12
C ALA A 174 -7.93 9.47 2.13
N VAL A 175 -7.23 8.50 1.55
CA VAL A 175 -6.16 8.77 0.58
C VAL A 175 -6.63 8.33 -0.81
N PHE A 176 -6.63 9.28 -1.73
CA PHE A 176 -6.97 9.02 -3.13
C PHE A 176 -5.81 8.35 -3.87
N ASP A 177 -4.64 8.98 -3.84
CA ASP A 177 -3.40 8.47 -4.44
C ASP A 177 -2.32 8.37 -3.36
N PRO A 178 -1.79 7.16 -3.06
CA PRO A 178 -0.76 6.99 -2.04
C PRO A 178 0.57 7.67 -2.40
N GLY A 179 0.95 7.68 -3.68
CA GLY A 179 2.21 8.28 -4.11
C GLY A 179 2.13 9.80 -4.16
N GLY A 180 1.05 10.35 -4.70
CA GLY A 180 0.75 11.78 -4.60
C GLY A 180 0.68 12.26 -3.15
N LYS A 181 0.08 11.44 -2.25
CA LYS A 181 0.04 11.74 -0.81
C LYS A 181 1.43 11.74 -0.19
N MET A 182 2.31 10.82 -0.58
CA MET A 182 3.71 10.80 -0.11
C MET A 182 4.48 12.04 -0.56
N VAL A 183 4.36 12.44 -1.82
CA VAL A 183 4.99 13.67 -2.33
C VAL A 183 4.51 14.89 -1.53
N SER A 184 3.19 15.03 -1.35
CA SER A 184 2.59 16.14 -0.59
C SER A 184 3.02 16.14 0.89
N ALA A 185 3.12 14.97 1.51
CA ALA A 185 3.56 14.87 2.91
C ALA A 185 5.04 15.22 3.05
N ILE A 186 5.91 14.70 2.18
CA ILE A 186 7.35 14.96 2.24
C ILE A 186 7.64 16.44 1.97
N SER A 187 7.02 17.05 0.96
CA SER A 187 7.24 18.46 0.63
C SER A 187 6.81 19.42 1.73
N SER A 188 5.78 19.07 2.51
CA SER A 188 5.31 19.87 3.65
C SER A 188 6.08 19.63 4.96
N THR A 189 6.97 18.63 4.98
CA THR A 189 7.70 18.19 6.17
C THR A 189 9.14 18.71 6.21
N PHE A 190 9.64 19.31 5.11
CA PHE A 190 10.99 19.88 5.07
C PHE A 190 11.13 21.01 6.11
N ASP A 191 12.14 20.91 6.95
CA ASP A 191 12.46 21.95 7.94
C ASP A 191 13.36 23.04 7.32
N SER A 192 12.99 23.52 6.14
CA SER A 192 13.66 24.62 5.44
C SER A 192 12.67 25.41 4.58
N ALA A 193 12.91 26.72 4.49
CA ALA A 193 12.22 27.62 3.57
C ALA A 193 13.14 28.10 2.44
N ASP A 194 14.40 27.65 2.42
CA ASP A 194 15.37 28.03 1.40
C ASP A 194 15.24 27.13 0.16
N ALA A 195 15.07 27.74 -1.02
CA ALA A 195 14.85 27.00 -2.25
C ALA A 195 16.03 26.12 -2.65
N SER A 196 17.27 26.56 -2.38
CA SER A 196 18.48 25.81 -2.75
C SER A 196 18.67 24.58 -1.87
N GLU A 197 18.36 24.68 -0.58
CA GLU A 197 18.40 23.54 0.35
C GLU A 197 17.30 22.52 0.00
N ILE A 198 16.09 22.98 -0.34
CA ILE A 198 15.00 22.12 -0.79
C ILE A 198 15.38 21.38 -2.07
N GLU A 199 16.02 22.06 -3.03
CA GLU A 199 16.49 21.44 -4.28
C GLU A 199 17.55 20.37 -4.01
N GLU A 200 18.50 20.65 -3.12
CA GLU A 200 19.53 19.67 -2.72
C GLU A 200 18.88 18.42 -2.10
N ILE A 201 17.94 18.59 -1.16
CA ILE A 201 17.25 17.46 -0.52
C ILE A 201 16.41 16.70 -1.55
N SER A 202 15.69 17.40 -2.41
CA SER A 202 14.84 16.80 -3.44
C SER A 202 15.64 15.98 -4.44
N SER A 203 16.85 16.42 -4.80
CA SER A 203 17.76 15.68 -5.70
C SER A 203 18.18 14.30 -5.16
N LYS A 204 18.10 14.08 -3.84
CA LYS A 204 18.43 12.79 -3.20
C LYS A 204 17.36 11.72 -3.44
N PHE A 205 16.16 12.11 -3.87
CA PHE A 205 15.10 11.18 -4.22
C PHE A 205 15.24 10.69 -5.67
N VAL A 206 15.97 9.58 -5.84
CA VAL A 206 16.31 9.04 -7.17
C VAL A 206 15.14 8.33 -7.87
N ASP A 207 14.33 7.57 -7.12
CA ASP A 207 13.27 6.72 -7.69
C ASP A 207 11.95 6.93 -6.94
N LEU A 208 11.23 7.99 -7.29
CA LEU A 208 9.94 8.31 -6.68
C LEU A 208 8.86 7.30 -7.07
N SER A 209 8.77 6.95 -8.35
CA SER A 209 7.74 6.06 -8.86
C SER A 209 7.86 4.64 -8.30
N GLY A 210 9.05 4.04 -8.39
CA GLY A 210 9.33 2.70 -7.87
C GLY A 210 9.35 2.63 -6.34
N THR A 211 9.54 3.77 -5.66
CA THR A 211 9.37 3.83 -4.20
C THR A 211 7.91 3.97 -3.82
N PHE A 212 7.19 5.00 -4.29
CA PHE A 212 5.87 5.37 -3.79
C PHE A 212 4.71 4.58 -4.41
N TYR A 213 4.90 3.97 -5.57
CA TYR A 213 3.88 3.16 -6.24
C TYR A 213 4.24 1.68 -6.29
N ARG A 214 5.21 1.24 -5.49
CA ARG A 214 5.77 -0.13 -5.47
C ARG A 214 4.74 -1.26 -5.54
N TYR A 215 3.59 -1.10 -4.90
CA TYR A 215 2.53 -2.12 -4.87
C TYR A 215 1.20 -1.67 -5.48
N THR A 216 1.11 -0.42 -5.91
CA THR A 216 -0.18 0.23 -6.22
C THR A 216 -0.21 0.86 -7.60
N LEU A 217 0.89 0.86 -8.35
CA LEU A 217 0.99 1.54 -9.64
C LEU A 217 -0.17 1.21 -10.59
N PRO A 218 -0.53 -0.07 -10.84
CA PRO A 218 -1.66 -0.42 -11.72
C PRO A 218 -3.04 0.02 -11.27
N ALA A 219 -3.18 0.41 -10.01
CA ALA A 219 -4.45 0.81 -9.41
C ALA A 219 -4.59 2.32 -9.26
N GLN A 220 -3.58 3.11 -9.64
CA GLN A 220 -3.62 4.58 -9.51
C GLN A 220 -3.82 5.25 -10.88
N CYS A 221 -4.89 6.06 -10.98
CA CYS A 221 -5.24 6.76 -12.21
C CYS A 221 -4.18 7.78 -12.66
N ALA A 222 -3.44 8.39 -11.73
CA ALA A 222 -2.52 9.49 -12.03
C ALA A 222 -1.36 9.13 -12.97
N LEU A 223 -1.06 7.84 -13.14
CA LEU A 223 0.03 7.34 -13.97
C LEU A 223 -0.43 6.48 -15.15
N MET A 224 -1.73 6.19 -15.28
CA MET A 224 -2.27 5.35 -16.36
C MET A 224 -2.79 6.16 -17.56
N SER A 225 -2.84 7.49 -17.47
CA SER A 225 -3.28 8.37 -18.55
C SER A 225 -2.21 8.65 -19.63
N ALA A 226 -1.06 7.96 -19.60
CA ALA A 226 0.07 8.27 -20.47
C ALA A 226 0.26 7.33 -21.68
N SER A 227 -0.63 6.37 -21.93
CA SER A 227 -0.48 5.46 -23.09
C SER A 227 -1.75 4.66 -23.39
N VAL A 228 -2.83 5.36 -23.70
CA VAL A 228 -3.90 4.80 -24.55
C VAL A 228 -4.11 5.80 -25.69
N GLU A 229 -3.17 5.83 -26.62
CA GLU A 229 -3.47 6.27 -27.98
C GLU A 229 -4.06 5.06 -28.70
N GLU A 230 -5.32 5.19 -29.15
CA GLU A 230 -6.01 4.26 -30.05
C GLU A 230 -5.30 4.15 -31.41
#